data_AF-A0A2G0Q6T2-F1
#
_entry.id   AF-A0A2G0Q6T2-F1
#
_cell.length_a   1.000
_cell.length_b   1.000
_cell.length_c   1.000
_cell.angle_alpha   90.00
_cell.angle_beta   90.00
_cell.angle_gamma   90.00
#
_symmetry.space_group_name_H-M   'P 1'
#
loop_
_entity.id
_entity.type
_entity.pdbx_description
1 polymer ?
#
loop_
_entity_poly.entity_id
_entity_poly.type
_entity_poly.pdbx_seq_one_letter_code
_entity_poly.pdbx_strand_id
1 'polypeptide(L)' 'MNKENLLEIANTVMPFGKYQGRVLIDLPEEYLLWFARKGRARSRIFDRVI' A
#
# COMPACT_ATOMS: atom_id res chain seq x y z
N MET A 1 -4.12 1.72 -15.89
CA MET A 1 -3.95 0.68 -14.85
C MET A 1 -4.11 -0.66 -15.55
N ASN A 2 -3.02 -1.42 -15.69
CA ASN A 2 -3.03 -2.73 -16.36
C ASN A 2 -3.23 -3.84 -15.32
N LYS A 3 -3.69 -5.02 -15.74
CA LYS A 3 -3.94 -6.17 -14.85
C LYS A 3 -2.71 -6.56 -14.03
N GLU A 4 -1.52 -6.40 -14.62
CA GLU A 4 -0.23 -6.65 -13.99
C GLU A 4 0.05 -5.70 -12.81
N ASN A 5 -0.31 -4.42 -12.95
CA ASN A 5 -0.15 -3.45 -11.86
C ASN A 5 -1.05 -3.78 -10.66
N LEU A 6 -2.27 -4.28 -10.91
CA LEU A 6 -3.17 -4.70 -9.83
C LEU A 6 -2.60 -5.89 -9.05
N LEU A 7 -1.98 -6.84 -9.76
CA LEU A 7 -1.30 -7.99 -9.15
C LEU A 7 -0.08 -7.54 -8.33
N GLU A 8 0.70 -6.59 -8.83
CA GLU A 8 1.85 -6.04 -8.10
C GLU A 8 1.41 -5.35 -6.80
N ILE A 9 0.37 -4.51 -6.86
CA ILE A 9 -0.16 -3.80 -5.70
C ILE A 9 -0.71 -4.79 -4.67
N ALA A 10 -1.50 -5.78 -5.10
CA ALA A 10 -2.09 -6.77 -4.20
C ALA A 10 -1.02 -7.60 -3.44
N ASN A 11 0.09 -7.90 -4.10
CA ASN A 11 1.20 -8.67 -3.51
C ASN A 11 2.29 -7.81 -2.85
N THR A 12 2.15 -6.49 -2.88
CA THR A 12 3.11 -5.60 -2.25
C THR A 12 3.11 -5.81 -0.74
N VAL A 13 4.31 -5.92 -0.15
CA VAL A 13 4.49 -6.06 1.29
C VAL A 13 4.64 -4.68 1.92
N MET A 14 3.91 -4.43 3.00
CA MET A 14 3.99 -3.22 3.79
C MET A 14 5.39 -3.09 4.43
N PRO A 15 6.18 -2.06 4.11
CA PRO A 15 7.57 -1.97 4.54
C PRO A 15 7.77 -1.38 5.94
N PHE A 16 6.73 -0.81 6.56
CA PHE A 16 6.83 -0.16 7.87
C PHE A 16 5.49 -0.09 8.61
N GLY A 17 5.55 0.38 9.86
CA GLY A 17 4.37 0.64 10.68
C GLY A 17 3.81 -0.62 11.33
N LYS A 18 2.58 -0.53 11.84
CA LYS A 18 1.93 -1.60 12.63
C LYS A 18 1.79 -2.92 11.87
N TYR A 19 1.61 -2.84 10.55
CA TYR A 19 1.37 -4.00 9.67
C TYR A 19 2.60 -4.34 8.80
N GLN A 20 3.80 -3.91 9.20
CA GLN A 20 5.03 -4.24 8.49
C GLN A 20 5.16 -5.75 8.26
N GLY A 21 5.58 -6.14 7.05
CA GLY A 21 5.77 -7.54 6.65
C GLY A 21 4.50 -8.25 6.15
N ARG A 22 3.34 -7.59 6.15
CA ARG A 22 2.09 -8.13 5.59
C ARG A 22 1.83 -7.62 4.18
N VAL A 23 1.16 -8.41 3.36
CA VAL A 23 0.71 -7.97 2.02
C VAL A 23 -0.46 -7.00 2.14
N LEU A 24 -0.51 -5.99 1.26
CA LEU A 24 -1.49 -4.90 1.34
C LEU A 24 -2.94 -5.37 1.34
N ILE A 25 -3.24 -6.45 0.61
CA ILE A 25 -4.59 -7.01 0.52
C ILE A 25 -5.09 -7.55 1.87
N ASP A 26 -4.19 -7.88 2.80
CA ASP A 26 -4.52 -8.39 4.14
C ASP A 26 -4.67 -7.28 5.19
N LEU A 27 -4.46 -6.01 4.82
CA LEU A 27 -4.56 -4.88 5.75
C LEU A 27 -6.03 -4.43 5.88
N PRO A 28 -6.45 -3.98 7.07
CA PRO A 28 -7.77 -3.39 7.24
C PRO A 28 -7.98 -2.18 6.33
N GLU A 29 -9.17 -2.06 5.73
CA GLU A 29 -9.51 -0.96 4.82
C GLU A 29 -9.28 0.41 5.45
N GLU A 30 -9.70 0.62 6.70
CA GLU A 30 -9.48 1.87 7.43
C GLU A 30 -8.01 2.26 7.52
N TYR A 31 -7.12 1.28 7.66
CA TYR A 31 -5.68 1.52 7.71
C TYR A 31 -5.14 1.92 6.34
N LEU A 32 -5.61 1.27 5.27
CA LEU A 32 -5.27 1.65 3.89
C LEU A 32 -5.78 3.06 3.56
N LEU A 33 -6.98 3.43 4.00
CA LEU A 33 -7.54 4.77 3.84
C LEU A 33 -6.75 5.82 4.63
N TRP A 34 -6.39 5.53 5.89
CA TRP A 34 -5.51 6.40 6.67
C TRP A 34 -4.15 6.57 6.00
N PHE A 35 -3.57 5.47 5.50
CA PHE A 35 -2.29 5.44 4.79
C PHE A 35 -2.33 6.28 3.51
N ALA A 36 -3.37 6.12 2.68
CA ALA A 36 -3.58 6.93 1.47
C ALA A 36 -3.73 8.43 1.78
N ARG A 37 -4.33 8.77 2.93
CA ARG A 37 -4.49 10.17 3.38
C ARG A 37 -3.20 10.77 3.92
N LYS A 38 -2.42 10.01 4.69
CA LYS A 38 -1.14 10.45 5.30
C LYS A 38 0.03 10.42 4.31
N GLY A 39 -0.03 9.50 3.36
CA GLY A 39 1.05 9.13 2.47
C GLY A 39 1.45 10.10 1.39
N ARG A 40 0.56 11.05 1.07
CA ARG A 40 0.86 12.11 0.11
C ARG A 40 1.96 13.07 0.57
N ALA A 41 2.46 12.93 1.79
CA ALA A 41 3.73 13.49 2.22
C ALA A 41 4.93 12.65 1.70
N ARG A 42 5.21 12.76 0.38
CA ARG A 42 6.53 12.50 -0.24
C ARG A 42 7.22 11.19 0.19
N SER A 43 6.66 10.02 -0.12
CA SER A 43 7.43 8.78 -0.11
C SER A 43 7.24 8.01 -1.42
N ARG A 44 8.35 7.61 -2.05
CA ARG A 44 8.40 6.94 -3.37
C ARG A 44 7.66 5.58 -3.41
N ILE A 45 7.27 5.08 -2.23
CA ILE A 45 6.45 3.89 -2.07
C ILE A 45 4.99 4.17 -2.49
N PHE A 46 4.49 5.39 -2.31
CA PHE A 46 3.12 5.75 -2.70
C PHE A 46 2.90 5.72 -4.21
N ASP A 47 3.84 6.29 -4.98
CA ASP A 47 3.75 6.34 -6.45
C ASP A 47 3.72 4.97 -7.12
N ARG A 48 4.15 3.91 -6.41
CA ARG A 48 4.17 2.54 -6.91
C ARG A 48 2.98 1.70 -6.48
N VAL A 49 2.27 2.13 -5.44
CA VAL A 49 1.32 1.29 -4.71
C VAL A 49 -0.12 1.79 -4.83
N ILE A 50 -0.33 3.10 -5.01
CA ILE A 50 -1.66 3.72 -5.09
C ILE A 50 -1.79 4.54 -6.37
#